data_AF-A0A2A2SCK5-F1
#
_entry.id   AF-A0A2A2SCK5-F1
#
_cell.length_a   1.000
_cell.length_b   1.000
_cell.length_c   1.000
_cell.angle_alpha   90.00
_cell.angle_beta   90.00
_cell.angle_gamma   90.00
#
_symmetry.space_group_name_H-M   'P 1'
#
loop_
_entity.id
_entity.type
_entity.pdbx_description
1 polymer ?
#
loop_
_entity_poly.entity_id
_entity_poly.type
_entity_poly.pdbx_seq_one_letter_code
_entity_poly.pdbx_strand_id
1 'polypeptide(L)'
;MSAADGRAQARMLVRLRHVRMEAAARALEEARAAAARAEAERARADAAAAAADERHRAACEDLTLDPGEAERLLAVADHQRFRQSVARSALGDARERERQCGEAERERRRLMILARARHDRIAEHADALARRWARRDEERTAWEIDEARRPR
;
A
#
# COMPACT_ATOMS: atom_id res chain seq x y z
N MET A 1 -3.70 -31.88 27.51
CA MET A 1 -3.10 -31.40 26.26
C MET A 1 -1.61 -31.70 26.30
N SER A 2 -1.08 -32.49 25.37
CA SER A 2 0.33 -32.91 25.38
C SER A 2 1.28 -31.78 24.99
N ALA A 3 2.55 -31.84 25.40
CA ALA A 3 3.59 -30.90 24.96
C ALA A 3 3.80 -30.95 23.42
N ALA A 4 3.49 -32.09 22.79
CA ALA A 4 3.46 -32.22 21.33
C ALA A 4 2.32 -31.37 20.70
N ASP A 5 1.13 -31.39 21.29
CA ASP A 5 -0.03 -30.61 20.83
C ASP A 5 0.23 -29.11 20.96
N GLY A 6 0.83 -28.69 22.07
CA GLY A 6 1.23 -27.29 22.28
C GLY A 6 2.26 -26.81 21.25
N ARG A 7 3.24 -27.64 20.88
CA ARG A 7 4.23 -27.34 19.82
C ARG A 7 3.56 -27.18 18.46
N ALA A 8 2.67 -28.10 18.11
CA ALA A 8 1.94 -28.05 16.85
C ALA A 8 1.07 -26.78 16.76
N GLN A 9 0.35 -26.43 17.83
CA GLN A 9 -0.48 -25.24 17.89
C GLN A 9 0.34 -23.94 17.77
N ALA A 10 1.47 -23.83 18.47
CA ALA A 10 2.35 -22.67 18.39
C ALA A 10 2.90 -22.46 16.96
N ARG A 11 3.36 -23.54 16.32
CA ARG A 11 3.83 -23.50 14.91
C ARG A 11 2.72 -23.08 13.96
N MET A 12 1.51 -23.60 14.16
CA MET A 12 0.35 -23.24 13.34
C MET A 12 0.00 -21.75 13.46
N LEU A 13 0.06 -21.19 14.67
CA LEU A 13 -0.18 -19.77 14.90
C LEU A 13 0.88 -18.87 14.25
N VAL A 14 2.16 -19.24 14.33
CA VAL A 14 3.25 -18.54 13.62
C VAL A 14 2.99 -18.57 12.11
N ARG A 15 2.69 -19.75 11.55
CA ARG A 15 2.41 -19.90 10.11
C ARG A 15 1.20 -19.07 9.67
N LEU A 16 0.11 -19.09 10.42
CA LEU A 16 -1.06 -18.26 10.14
C LEU A 16 -0.71 -16.78 10.15
N ARG A 17 0.14 -16.35 11.09
CA ARG A 17 0.55 -14.96 11.19
C ARG A 17 1.49 -14.55 10.06
N HIS A 18 2.36 -15.46 9.63
CA HIS A 18 3.23 -15.28 8.47
C HIS A 18 2.40 -15.07 7.19
N VAL A 19 1.41 -15.93 6.93
CA VAL A 19 0.50 -15.77 5.77
C VAL A 19 -0.25 -14.43 5.80
N ARG A 20 -0.68 -13.97 6.99
CA ARG A 20 -1.30 -12.65 7.14
C ARG A 20 -0.34 -11.50 6.88
N MET A 21 0.93 -11.65 7.25
CA MET A 21 1.98 -10.67 6.94
C MET A 21 2.25 -10.62 5.43
N GLU A 22 2.34 -11.77 4.75
CA GLU A 22 2.50 -11.82 3.29
C GLU A 22 1.30 -11.24 2.55
N ALA A 23 0.08 -11.46 3.05
CA ALA A 23 -1.12 -10.81 2.50
C ALA A 23 -1.06 -9.29 2.67
N ALA A 24 -0.62 -8.79 3.84
CA ALA A 24 -0.43 -7.35 4.07
C ALA A 24 0.67 -6.77 3.18
N ALA A 25 1.75 -7.52 2.92
CA ALA A 25 2.83 -7.12 2.01
C ALA A 25 2.32 -6.97 0.58
N ARG A 26 1.56 -7.95 0.07
CA ARG A 26 0.92 -7.86 -1.26
C ARG A 26 -0.01 -6.67 -1.38
N ALA A 27 -0.86 -6.44 -0.38
CA ALA A 27 -1.76 -5.29 -0.36
C ALA A 27 -1.01 -3.95 -0.32
N LEU A 28 0.16 -3.88 0.32
CA LEU A 28 1.01 -2.70 0.29
C LEU A 28 1.64 -2.47 -1.09
N GLU A 29 2.12 -3.52 -1.75
CA GLU A 29 2.67 -3.40 -3.11
C GLU A 29 1.60 -2.98 -4.13
N GLU A 30 0.38 -3.51 -4.02
CA GLU A 30 -0.76 -3.06 -4.82
C GLU A 30 -1.08 -1.58 -4.58
N ALA A 31 -1.07 -1.13 -3.32
CA ALA A 31 -1.31 0.26 -2.99
C ALA A 31 -0.21 1.20 -3.48
N ARG A 32 1.06 0.77 -3.45
CA ARG A 32 2.19 1.52 -4.03
C ARG A 32 2.05 1.66 -5.53
N ALA A 33 1.69 0.58 -6.22
CA ALA A 33 1.45 0.61 -7.65
C ALA A 33 0.28 1.54 -8.02
N ALA A 34 -0.81 1.51 -7.23
CA ALA A 34 -1.93 2.42 -7.40
C ALA A 34 -1.54 3.90 -7.19
N ALA A 35 -0.78 4.20 -6.12
CA ALA A 35 -0.28 5.54 -5.86
C ALA A 35 0.63 6.07 -6.99
N ALA A 36 1.56 5.25 -7.48
CA ALA A 36 2.43 5.62 -8.61
C ALA A 36 1.63 5.88 -9.90
N ARG A 37 0.58 5.08 -10.16
CA ARG A 37 -0.32 5.31 -11.31
C ARG A 37 -1.09 6.62 -11.17
N ALA A 38 -1.60 6.91 -9.97
CA ALA A 38 -2.34 8.14 -9.70
C ALA A 38 -1.45 9.39 -9.82
N GLU A 39 -0.20 9.33 -9.35
CA GLU A 39 0.80 10.40 -9.53
C GLU A 39 1.08 10.65 -11.03
N ALA A 40 1.26 9.58 -11.81
CA ALA A 40 1.46 9.68 -13.26
C ALA A 40 0.22 10.24 -13.99
N GLU A 41 -0.98 9.85 -13.58
CA GLU A 41 -2.24 10.41 -14.10
C GLU A 41 -2.35 11.90 -13.79
N ARG A 42 -2.07 12.31 -12.54
CA ARG A 42 -2.01 13.71 -12.14
C ARG A 42 -1.00 14.50 -12.97
N ALA A 43 0.19 13.96 -13.21
CA ALA A 43 1.21 14.62 -14.04
C ALA A 43 0.73 14.83 -15.48
N ARG A 44 0.04 13.85 -16.08
CA ARG A 44 -0.55 13.98 -17.41
C ARG A 44 -1.68 15.00 -17.45
N ALA A 45 -2.55 15.00 -16.44
CA ALA A 45 -3.66 15.96 -16.34
C ALA A 45 -3.13 17.39 -16.14
N ASP A 46 -2.05 17.56 -15.40
CA ASP A 46 -1.40 18.86 -15.16
C ASP A 46 -0.80 19.42 -16.46
N ALA A 47 -0.08 18.59 -17.22
CA ALA A 47 0.41 18.96 -18.55
C ALA A 47 -0.74 19.29 -19.53
N ALA A 48 -1.83 18.54 -19.49
CA ALA A 48 -3.01 18.79 -20.32
C ALA A 48 -3.69 20.12 -19.95
N ALA A 49 -3.82 20.43 -18.67
CA ALA A 49 -4.36 21.70 -18.18
C ALA A 49 -3.47 22.88 -18.60
N ALA A 50 -2.15 22.77 -18.44
CA ALA A 50 -1.20 23.80 -18.90
C ALA A 50 -1.30 24.03 -20.41
N ALA A 51 -1.37 22.96 -21.21
CA ALA A 51 -1.54 23.07 -22.66
C ALA A 51 -2.91 23.66 -23.06
N ALA A 52 -3.96 23.44 -22.27
CA ALA A 52 -5.27 24.05 -22.51
C ALA A 52 -5.28 25.55 -22.13
N ASP A 53 -4.61 25.92 -21.04
CA ASP A 53 -4.41 27.30 -20.63
C ASP A 53 -3.67 28.09 -21.73
N GLU A 54 -2.60 27.53 -22.28
CA GLU A 54 -1.83 28.16 -23.37
C GLU A 54 -2.65 28.34 -24.64
N ARG A 55 -3.41 27.31 -25.05
CA ARG A 55 -4.29 27.41 -26.23
C ARG A 55 -5.39 28.45 -26.07
N HIS A 56 -5.96 28.56 -24.87
CA HIS A 56 -6.97 29.59 -24.61
C HIS A 56 -6.35 30.99 -24.65
N ARG A 57 -5.16 31.16 -24.08
CA ARG A 57 -4.41 32.41 -24.15
C ARG A 57 -4.11 32.82 -25.59
N ALA A 58 -3.58 31.91 -26.41
CA ALA A 58 -3.31 32.18 -27.82
C ALA A 58 -4.58 32.60 -28.59
N ALA A 59 -5.72 31.91 -28.35
CA ALA A 59 -6.99 32.28 -28.98
C ALA A 59 -7.49 33.69 -28.56
N CYS A 60 -7.20 34.12 -27.32
CA CYS A 60 -7.48 35.47 -26.85
C CYS A 60 -6.54 36.53 -27.44
N GLU A 61 -5.29 36.17 -27.73
CA GLU A 61 -4.34 37.06 -28.40
C GLU A 61 -4.74 37.27 -29.88
N ASP A 62 -5.15 36.22 -30.57
CA ASP A 62 -5.65 36.28 -31.96
C ASP A 62 -6.86 37.20 -32.13
N LEU A 63 -7.78 37.21 -31.15
CA LEU A 63 -8.96 38.09 -31.12
C LEU A 63 -8.64 39.59 -31.26
N THR A 64 -7.43 40.01 -30.88
CA THR A 64 -7.03 41.42 -30.89
C THR A 64 -6.48 41.91 -32.24
N LEU A 65 -6.29 41.00 -33.21
CA LEU A 65 -5.56 41.27 -34.44
C LEU A 65 -6.46 41.57 -35.66
N ASP A 66 -7.66 41.00 -35.74
CA ASP A 66 -8.53 41.18 -36.92
C ASP A 66 -10.02 41.40 -36.55
N PRO A 67 -10.53 42.64 -36.64
CA PRO A 67 -11.93 42.93 -36.36
C PRO A 67 -12.89 42.36 -37.43
N GLY A 68 -12.41 42.03 -38.63
CA GLY A 68 -13.20 41.42 -39.70
C GLY A 68 -13.56 39.95 -39.45
N GLU A 69 -12.75 39.25 -38.64
CA GLU A 69 -13.00 37.86 -38.22
C GLU A 69 -13.45 37.71 -36.76
N ALA A 70 -13.78 38.81 -36.08
CA ALA A 70 -14.01 38.84 -34.63
C ALA A 70 -15.03 37.80 -34.13
N GLU A 71 -16.17 37.62 -34.81
CA GLU A 71 -17.18 36.63 -34.41
C GLU A 71 -16.65 35.18 -34.48
N ARG A 72 -15.88 34.86 -35.51
CA ARG A 72 -15.28 33.55 -35.70
C ARG A 72 -14.20 33.28 -34.65
N LEU A 73 -13.33 34.27 -34.41
CA LEU A 73 -12.28 34.19 -33.41
C LEU A 73 -12.85 34.08 -31.99
N LEU A 74 -13.99 34.73 -31.71
CA LEU A 74 -14.68 34.63 -30.43
C LEU A 74 -15.20 33.21 -30.19
N ALA A 75 -15.81 32.60 -31.21
CA ALA A 75 -16.25 31.20 -31.13
C ALA A 75 -15.08 30.23 -30.87
N VAL A 76 -13.90 30.48 -31.45
CA VAL A 76 -12.68 29.71 -31.16
C VAL A 76 -12.25 29.91 -29.71
N ALA A 77 -12.19 31.15 -29.23
CA ALA A 77 -11.80 31.46 -27.85
C ALA A 77 -12.74 30.81 -26.82
N ASP A 78 -14.05 30.85 -27.05
CA ASP A 78 -15.06 30.20 -26.20
C ASP A 78 -14.91 28.67 -26.18
N HIS A 79 -14.65 28.06 -27.34
CA HIS A 79 -14.36 26.62 -27.42
C HIS A 79 -13.09 26.25 -26.65
N GLN A 80 -12.02 27.05 -26.74
CA GLN A 80 -10.81 26.81 -25.96
C GLN A 80 -11.05 27.02 -24.46
N ARG A 81 -11.87 28.00 -24.08
CA ARG A 81 -12.28 28.22 -22.68
C ARG A 81 -13.03 27.02 -22.12
N PHE A 82 -13.94 26.43 -22.90
CA PHE A 82 -14.62 25.20 -22.51
C PHE A 82 -13.62 24.05 -22.30
N ARG A 83 -12.70 23.83 -23.26
CA ARG A 83 -11.65 22.80 -23.14
C ARG A 83 -10.73 23.03 -21.93
N GLN A 84 -10.39 24.27 -21.64
CA GLN A 84 -9.64 24.66 -20.46
C GLN A 84 -10.38 24.28 -19.18
N SER A 85 -11.68 24.58 -19.09
CA SER A 85 -12.51 24.20 -17.95
C SER A 85 -12.54 22.69 -17.75
N VAL A 86 -12.73 21.91 -18.82
CA VAL A 86 -12.70 20.44 -18.77
C VAL A 86 -11.34 19.92 -18.29
N ALA A 87 -10.24 20.46 -18.82
CA ALA A 87 -8.89 20.03 -18.43
C ALA A 87 -8.59 20.34 -16.95
N ARG A 88 -9.03 21.50 -16.44
CA ARG A 88 -8.90 21.87 -15.03
C ARG A 88 -9.75 20.97 -14.11
N SER A 89 -10.96 20.61 -14.54
CA SER A 89 -11.79 19.64 -13.80
C SER A 89 -11.09 18.28 -13.71
N ALA A 90 -10.58 17.77 -14.84
CA ALA A 90 -9.84 16.50 -14.87
C ALA A 90 -8.58 16.53 -13.99
N LEU A 91 -7.86 17.65 -13.96
CA LEU A 91 -6.74 17.84 -13.03
C LEU A 91 -7.19 17.84 -11.57
N GLY A 92 -8.33 18.44 -11.25
CA GLY A 92 -8.94 18.39 -9.92
C GLY A 92 -9.21 16.95 -9.48
N ASP A 93 -9.86 16.17 -10.34
CA ASP A 93 -10.16 14.75 -10.10
C ASP A 93 -8.88 13.92 -9.92
N ALA A 94 -7.87 14.14 -10.77
CA ALA A 94 -6.60 13.41 -10.69
C ALA A 94 -5.84 13.73 -9.38
N ARG A 95 -5.85 15.00 -8.93
CA ARG A 95 -5.27 15.40 -7.63
C ARG A 95 -5.99 14.75 -6.45
N GLU A 96 -7.31 14.64 -6.52
CA GLU A 96 -8.08 13.96 -5.48
C GLU A 96 -7.78 12.46 -5.45
N ARG A 97 -7.72 11.80 -6.61
CA ARG A 97 -7.31 10.39 -6.71
C ARG A 97 -5.91 10.14 -6.18
N GLU A 98 -4.94 11.00 -6.49
CA GLU A 98 -3.58 10.93 -5.97
C GLU A 98 -3.56 11.02 -4.44
N ARG A 99 -4.30 11.98 -3.85
CA ARG A 99 -4.44 12.09 -2.40
C ARG A 99 -4.99 10.81 -1.78
N GLN A 100 -6.11 10.29 -2.31
CA GLN A 100 -6.76 9.08 -1.81
C GLN A 100 -5.85 7.85 -1.91
N CYS A 101 -5.15 7.69 -3.03
CA CYS A 101 -4.20 6.59 -3.21
C CYS A 101 -3.01 6.72 -2.25
N GLY A 102 -2.50 7.94 -2.03
CA GLY A 102 -1.45 8.21 -1.06
C GLY A 102 -1.87 7.94 0.38
N GLU A 103 -3.12 8.24 0.76
CA GLU A 103 -3.69 7.88 2.06
C GLU A 103 -3.83 6.37 2.22
N ALA A 104 -4.34 5.69 1.19
CA ALA A 104 -4.47 4.24 1.18
C ALA A 104 -3.10 3.55 1.31
N GLU A 105 -2.06 4.01 0.61
CA GLU A 105 -0.69 3.49 0.74
C GLU A 105 -0.18 3.65 2.18
N ARG A 106 -0.33 4.83 2.77
CA ARG A 106 0.09 5.09 4.16
C ARG A 106 -0.59 4.16 5.14
N GLU A 107 -1.88 3.92 4.96
CA GLU A 107 -2.64 3.00 5.80
C GLU A 107 -2.19 1.55 5.61
N ARG A 108 -1.99 1.08 4.37
CA ARG A 108 -1.44 -0.26 4.10
C ARG A 108 -0.04 -0.43 4.68
N ARG A 109 0.78 0.61 4.65
CA ARG A 109 2.12 0.60 5.25
C ARG A 109 2.04 0.43 6.76
N ARG A 110 1.15 1.16 7.44
CA ARG A 110 0.90 0.98 8.88
C ARG A 110 0.43 -0.44 9.21
N LEU A 111 -0.51 -0.97 8.44
CA LEU A 111 -1.01 -2.33 8.63
C LEU A 111 0.08 -3.38 8.44
N MET A 112 0.98 -3.20 7.46
CA MET A 112 2.12 -4.09 7.25
C MET A 112 3.09 -4.08 8.44
N ILE A 113 3.41 -2.88 8.98
CA ILE A 113 4.25 -2.75 10.18
C ILE A 113 3.61 -3.49 11.37
N LEU A 114 2.32 -3.29 11.59
CA LEU A 114 1.58 -4.00 12.65
C LEU A 114 1.51 -5.51 12.38
N ALA A 115 1.38 -5.93 11.12
CA ALA A 115 1.36 -7.33 10.75
C ALA A 115 2.67 -8.02 11.13
N ARG A 116 3.80 -7.40 10.76
CA ARG A 116 5.16 -7.83 11.09
C ARG A 116 5.43 -7.85 12.58
N ALA A 117 5.15 -6.77 13.30
CA ALA A 117 5.35 -6.71 14.75
C ALA A 117 4.60 -7.83 15.50
N ARG A 118 3.37 -8.13 15.09
CA ARG A 118 2.60 -9.25 15.68
C ARG A 118 3.14 -10.62 15.26
N HIS A 119 3.67 -10.77 14.05
CA HIS A 119 4.37 -11.98 13.62
C HIS A 119 5.59 -12.24 14.50
N ASP A 120 6.46 -11.24 14.61
CA ASP A 120 7.74 -11.37 15.30
C ASP A 120 7.52 -11.69 16.79
N ARG A 121 6.56 -11.01 17.43
CA ARG A 121 6.16 -11.32 18.82
C ARG A 121 5.70 -12.77 19.00
N ILE A 122 4.87 -13.29 18.09
CA ILE A 122 4.36 -14.67 18.20
C ILE A 122 5.46 -15.68 17.92
N ALA A 123 6.35 -15.41 16.96
CA ALA A 123 7.52 -16.24 16.67
C ALA A 123 8.44 -16.34 17.89
N GLU A 124 8.78 -15.21 18.52
CA GLU A 124 9.58 -15.17 19.73
C GLU A 124 8.97 -15.99 20.89
N HIS A 125 7.65 -15.88 21.09
CA HIS A 125 6.94 -16.65 22.11
C HIS A 125 6.94 -18.15 21.80
N ALA A 126 6.73 -18.52 20.54
CA ALA A 126 6.77 -19.91 20.09
C ALA A 126 8.16 -20.52 20.28
N ASP A 127 9.22 -19.77 19.98
CA ASP A 127 10.60 -20.20 20.20
C ASP A 127 10.94 -20.34 21.68
N ALA A 128 10.47 -19.41 22.52
CA ALA A 128 10.64 -19.51 23.97
C ALA A 128 9.91 -20.73 24.57
N LEU A 129 8.73 -21.08 24.04
CA LEU A 129 8.02 -22.31 24.42
C LEU A 129 8.77 -23.56 23.93
N ALA A 130 9.24 -23.56 22.69
CA ALA A 130 10.05 -24.65 22.12
C ALA A 130 11.29 -24.95 22.97
N ARG A 131 12.04 -23.90 23.36
CA ARG A 131 13.19 -24.03 24.25
C ARG A 131 12.83 -24.59 25.63
N ARG A 132 11.71 -24.15 26.23
CA ARG A 132 11.24 -24.67 27.52
C ARG A 132 10.84 -26.14 27.46
N TRP A 133 10.20 -26.56 26.38
CA TRP A 133 9.85 -27.97 26.20
C TRP A 133 11.08 -28.84 25.95
N ALA A 134 12.05 -28.37 25.17
CA ALA A 134 13.32 -29.09 24.96
C ALA A 134 14.04 -29.36 26.29
N ARG A 135 14.17 -28.35 27.17
CA ARG A 135 14.77 -28.53 28.50
C ARG A 135 14.04 -29.57 29.36
N ARG A 136 12.70 -29.55 29.36
CA ARG A 136 11.91 -30.54 30.11
C ARG A 136 12.06 -31.96 29.56
N ASP A 137 12.24 -32.07 28.25
CA ASP A 137 12.50 -33.35 27.58
C ASP A 137 13.86 -33.90 28.02
N GLU A 138 14.90 -33.06 27.99
CA GLU A 138 16.25 -33.37 28.46
C GLU A 138 16.26 -33.78 29.94
N GLU A 139 15.59 -33.02 30.81
CA GLU A 139 15.44 -33.33 32.24
C GLU A 139 14.74 -34.68 32.46
N ARG A 140 13.67 -34.95 31.71
CA ARG A 140 12.95 -36.23 31.80
C ARG A 140 13.83 -37.40 31.36
N THR A 141 14.50 -37.28 30.22
CA THR A 141 15.41 -38.32 29.71
C THR A 141 16.57 -38.56 30.66
N ALA A 142 17.12 -37.51 31.28
CA ALA A 142 18.17 -37.65 32.30
C ALA A 142 17.66 -38.42 33.54
N TRP A 143 16.44 -38.14 33.98
CA TRP A 143 15.81 -38.86 35.09
C TRP A 143 15.51 -40.32 34.76
N GLU A 144 14.97 -40.61 33.57
CA GLU A 144 14.73 -41.97 33.07
C GLU A 144 16.04 -42.79 33.01
N ILE A 145 17.15 -42.17 32.61
CA ILE A 145 18.47 -42.79 32.59
C ILE A 145 18.99 -43.07 34.02
N ASP A 146 18.81 -42.14 34.96
CA ASP A 146 19.21 -42.35 36.37
C ASP A 146 18.39 -43.45 37.03
N GLU A 147 17.07 -43.46 36.81
CA GLU A 147 16.16 -44.49 37.32
C GLU A 147 16.52 -45.88 36.77
N ALA A 148 16.80 -46.00 35.47
CA ALA A 148 17.21 -47.26 34.84
C ALA A 148 18.56 -47.81 35.37
N ARG A 149 19.40 -46.96 35.97
CA ARG A 149 20.70 -47.33 36.55
C ARG A 149 20.63 -47.68 38.03
N ARG A 150 19.50 -47.46 38.70
CA ARG A 150 19.36 -47.80 40.13
C ARG A 150 19.20 -49.31 40.30
N PRO A 151 19.97 -49.96 41.18
CA PRO A 151 19.76 -51.36 41.52
C PRO A 151 18.40 -51.52 42.23
N ARG A 152 17.69 -52.60 41.89
CA ARG A 152 16.44 -53.01 42.55
C ARG A 152 16.70 -53.58 43.93
#